data_AF-A0A0G0L6K0-F1
#
_entry.id   AF-A0A0G0L6K0-F1
#
_cell.length_a   1.000
_cell.length_b   1.000
_cell.length_c   1.000
_cell.angle_alpha   90.00
_cell.angle_beta   90.00
_cell.angle_gamma   90.00
#
_symmetry.space_group_name_H-M   'P 1'
#
loop_
_entity.id
_entity.type
_entity.pdbx_description
1 polymer ?
#
loop_
_entity_poly.entity_id
_entity_poly.type
_entity_poly.pdbx_seq_one_letter_code
_entity_poly.pdbx_strand_id
1 'polypeptide(L)'
;MNIVKIKDVKNELVVEVLQKGGLVIMPTETLYGAFVDATNPQAVEKLTKYKARPFGKPYSVAVLDQKMAEEYVKLNEIAKNLYKNFLPGPLTVVSQGKHRVAIGVESETGTLGIRIPDYTFVLDIVKKFGKPITATSANANCKKRPYKISDILDNLSERQKSLIDLIVDAGELPRNEPSTVIDTTLDDVAILRQGVVKLNSENFILSMSSENTQNFAKELWQKYEIHTGSRAIVFALDGPMGAGKTVFTKGLAKAMGIKEEITSPTYDLEHSYNTLPNTYYLIHIDAWRMENSKELQGINFAKKITDKSIIAIEWADRVSDEIRKYSEDAIIVWVKINYGKKENERNLTWDIV
;
A
#
# COMPACT_ATOMS: atom_id res chain seq x y z
N MET A 1 -35.81 -1.81 -11.09
CA MET A 1 -35.31 -2.14 -9.74
C MET A 1 -36.22 -3.16 -9.08
N ASN A 2 -35.74 -4.39 -8.92
CA ASN A 2 -36.40 -5.44 -8.13
C ASN A 2 -35.65 -5.61 -6.79
N ILE A 3 -36.36 -5.80 -5.67
CA ILE A 3 -35.76 -6.04 -4.34
C ILE A 3 -36.21 -7.41 -3.86
N VAL A 4 -35.27 -8.30 -3.59
CA VAL A 4 -35.53 -9.68 -3.17
C VAL A 4 -34.74 -9.97 -1.89
N LYS A 5 -35.37 -10.61 -0.90
CA LYS A 5 -34.67 -11.00 0.32
C LYS A 5 -33.64 -12.09 0.01
N ILE A 6 -32.48 -12.06 0.67
CA ILE A 6 -31.39 -13.02 0.42
C ILE A 6 -31.81 -14.49 0.62
N LYS A 7 -32.74 -14.75 1.55
CA LYS A 7 -33.30 -16.09 1.80
C LYS A 7 -34.17 -16.64 0.66
N ASP A 8 -34.70 -15.74 -0.18
CA ASP A 8 -35.67 -16.06 -1.23
C ASP A 8 -35.04 -15.93 -2.64
N VAL A 9 -33.81 -15.39 -2.75
CA VAL A 9 -33.14 -15.18 -4.03
C VAL A 9 -32.42 -16.46 -4.49
N LYS A 10 -32.60 -16.81 -5.75
CA LYS A 10 -31.84 -17.86 -6.42
C LYS A 10 -30.59 -17.26 -7.08
N ASN A 11 -29.44 -17.90 -6.96
CA ASN A 11 -28.19 -17.41 -7.56
C ASN A 11 -28.33 -17.27 -9.09
N GLU A 12 -29.13 -18.13 -9.73
CA GLU A 12 -29.45 -18.10 -11.17
C GLU A 12 -30.03 -16.74 -11.59
N LEU A 13 -30.96 -16.19 -10.79
CA LEU A 13 -31.54 -14.88 -11.07
C LEU A 13 -30.48 -13.78 -11.09
N VAL A 14 -29.54 -13.83 -10.13
CA VAL A 14 -28.46 -12.83 -10.05
C VAL A 14 -27.52 -12.96 -11.25
N VAL A 15 -27.16 -14.19 -11.62
CA VAL A 15 -26.31 -14.49 -12.78
C VAL A 15 -26.98 -14.03 -14.08
N GLU A 16 -28.27 -14.26 -14.27
CA GLU A 16 -29.01 -13.79 -15.44
C GLU A 16 -29.00 -12.26 -15.56
N VAL A 17 -29.16 -11.54 -14.44
CA VAL A 17 -29.10 -10.07 -14.42
C VAL A 17 -27.69 -9.60 -14.81
N LEU A 18 -26.63 -10.21 -14.28
CA LEU A 18 -25.25 -9.89 -14.64
C LEU A 18 -24.94 -10.17 -16.12
N GLN A 19 -25.40 -11.31 -16.65
CA GLN A 19 -25.26 -11.69 -18.06
C GLN A 19 -25.92 -10.67 -19.00
N LYS A 20 -27.05 -10.08 -18.59
CA LYS A 20 -27.75 -9.02 -19.33
C LYS A 20 -27.10 -7.63 -19.16
N GLY A 21 -25.95 -7.52 -18.50
CA GLY A 21 -25.29 -6.23 -18.22
C GLY A 21 -25.99 -5.40 -17.14
N GLY A 22 -26.72 -6.07 -16.24
CA GLY A 22 -27.43 -5.45 -15.14
C GLY A 22 -26.51 -5.10 -13.96
N LEU A 23 -26.90 -4.06 -13.21
CA LEU A 23 -26.28 -3.67 -11.94
C LEU A 23 -27.03 -4.35 -10.79
N VAL A 24 -26.29 -5.14 -10.03
CA VAL A 24 -26.79 -5.85 -8.86
C VAL A 24 -26.19 -5.22 -7.60
N ILE A 25 -27.03 -4.90 -6.63
CA ILE A 25 -26.61 -4.59 -5.26
C ILE A 25 -26.78 -5.84 -4.41
N MET A 26 -25.73 -6.26 -3.74
CA MET A 26 -25.77 -7.45 -2.88
C MET A 26 -24.83 -7.33 -1.68
N PRO A 27 -25.10 -8.05 -0.58
CA PRO A 27 -24.28 -7.97 0.62
C PRO A 27 -22.93 -8.65 0.44
N THR A 28 -21.96 -8.22 1.26
CA THR A 28 -20.67 -8.89 1.46
C THR A 28 -20.44 -9.04 2.97
N GLU A 29 -19.31 -9.62 3.36
CA GLU A 29 -18.86 -9.67 4.75
C GLU A 29 -18.54 -8.28 5.34
N THR A 30 -18.42 -7.25 4.50
CA THR A 30 -18.08 -5.87 4.91
C THR A 30 -19.26 -4.89 4.79
N LEU A 31 -19.81 -4.74 3.58
CA LEU A 31 -20.77 -3.70 3.19
C LEU A 31 -21.64 -4.23 2.05
N TYR A 32 -22.78 -3.59 1.77
CA TYR A 32 -23.42 -3.78 0.47
C TYR A 32 -22.50 -3.26 -0.65
N GLY A 33 -22.31 -4.08 -1.67
CA GLY A 33 -21.56 -3.74 -2.88
C GLY A 33 -22.48 -3.51 -4.08
N ALA A 34 -21.98 -2.78 -5.07
CA ALA A 34 -22.57 -2.68 -6.41
C ALA A 34 -21.69 -3.47 -7.38
N PHE A 35 -22.30 -4.41 -8.09
CA PHE A 35 -21.66 -5.42 -8.90
C PHE A 35 -22.23 -5.37 -10.32
N VAL A 36 -21.33 -5.45 -11.30
CA VAL A 36 -21.59 -5.62 -12.72
C VAL A 36 -20.53 -6.57 -13.30
N ASP A 37 -20.79 -7.17 -14.47
CA ASP A 37 -19.76 -7.88 -15.23
C ASP A 37 -18.58 -6.94 -15.52
N ALA A 38 -17.41 -7.24 -14.96
CA ALA A 38 -16.23 -6.39 -15.12
C ALA A 38 -15.63 -6.46 -16.53
N THR A 39 -16.06 -7.42 -17.36
CA THR A 39 -15.63 -7.58 -18.75
C THR A 39 -16.60 -6.94 -19.75
N ASN A 40 -17.75 -6.44 -19.29
CA ASN A 40 -18.79 -5.86 -20.15
C ASN A 40 -18.75 -4.32 -20.12
N PRO A 41 -18.35 -3.63 -21.22
CA PRO A 41 -18.28 -2.18 -21.26
C PRO A 41 -19.59 -1.46 -20.94
N GLN A 42 -20.72 -1.98 -21.40
CA GLN A 42 -22.03 -1.36 -21.15
C GLN A 42 -22.41 -1.43 -19.66
N ALA A 43 -22.09 -2.56 -19.02
CA ALA A 43 -22.36 -2.75 -17.60
C ALA A 43 -21.45 -1.85 -16.74
N VAL A 44 -20.17 -1.70 -17.10
CA VAL A 44 -19.22 -0.80 -16.42
C VAL A 44 -19.60 0.67 -16.62
N GLU A 45 -20.08 1.05 -17.81
CA GLU A 45 -20.61 2.39 -18.06
C GLU A 45 -21.85 2.67 -17.18
N LYS A 46 -22.77 1.70 -17.07
CA LYS A 46 -23.93 1.77 -16.16
C LYS A 46 -23.48 1.97 -14.70
N LEU A 47 -22.51 1.19 -14.22
CA LEU A 47 -21.94 1.36 -12.88
C LEU A 47 -21.30 2.74 -12.68
N THR A 48 -20.60 3.25 -13.68
CA THR A 48 -19.95 4.57 -13.62
C THR A 48 -20.96 5.69 -13.53
N LYS A 49 -22.05 5.61 -14.29
CA LYS A 49 -23.20 6.53 -14.18
C LYS A 49 -23.88 6.42 -12.80
N TYR A 50 -24.04 5.21 -12.28
CA TYR A 50 -24.60 5.00 -10.95
C TYR A 50 -23.75 5.64 -9.85
N LYS A 51 -22.43 5.43 -9.90
CA LYS A 51 -21.50 5.95 -8.89
C LYS A 51 -21.19 7.43 -9.03
N ALA A 52 -21.49 8.04 -10.18
CA ALA A 52 -21.04 9.39 -10.54
C ALA A 52 -19.53 9.56 -10.30
N ARG A 53 -18.76 8.50 -10.62
CA ARG A 53 -17.36 8.41 -10.23
C ARG A 53 -16.50 9.32 -11.12
N PRO A 54 -15.54 10.07 -10.56
CA PRO A 54 -14.57 10.81 -11.36
C PRO A 54 -13.86 9.90 -12.35
N PHE A 55 -13.57 10.43 -13.53
CA PHE A 55 -12.76 9.77 -14.54
C PHE A 55 -11.39 9.35 -13.94
N GLY A 56 -10.85 8.22 -14.40
CA GLY A 56 -9.55 7.69 -13.95
C GLY A 56 -9.55 6.89 -12.64
N LYS A 57 -10.62 6.93 -11.82
CA LYS A 57 -10.67 6.13 -10.57
C LYS A 57 -11.07 4.67 -10.83
N PRO A 58 -10.19 3.68 -10.58
CA PRO A 58 -10.42 2.28 -10.94
C PRO A 58 -11.42 1.56 -10.04
N TYR A 59 -12.00 0.46 -10.52
CA TYR A 59 -12.82 -0.47 -9.72
C TYR A 59 -12.01 -1.69 -9.34
N SER A 60 -12.14 -2.13 -8.09
CA SER A 60 -11.73 -3.48 -7.71
C SER A 60 -12.70 -4.51 -8.32
N VAL A 61 -12.20 -5.72 -8.53
CA VAL A 61 -13.00 -6.86 -9.02
C VAL A 61 -12.97 -8.01 -8.02
N ALA A 62 -14.08 -8.71 -7.91
CA ALA A 62 -14.20 -9.96 -7.19
C ALA A 62 -14.01 -11.14 -8.16
N VAL A 63 -13.19 -12.10 -7.74
CA VAL A 63 -12.92 -13.37 -8.45
C VAL A 63 -13.16 -14.55 -7.50
N LEU A 64 -13.25 -15.75 -8.07
CA LEU A 64 -13.51 -16.98 -7.32
C LEU A 64 -12.30 -17.41 -6.48
N ASP A 65 -11.11 -17.39 -7.07
CA ASP A 65 -9.88 -17.91 -6.50
C ASP A 65 -8.64 -17.24 -7.14
N GLN A 66 -7.45 -17.60 -6.65
CA GLN A 66 -6.18 -17.10 -7.20
C GLN A 66 -6.00 -17.47 -8.68
N LYS A 67 -6.46 -18.66 -9.08
CA LYS A 67 -6.32 -19.13 -10.47
C LYS A 67 -7.08 -18.21 -11.43
N MET A 68 -8.32 -17.86 -11.08
CA MET A 68 -9.11 -16.89 -11.83
C MET A 68 -8.46 -15.49 -11.79
N ALA A 69 -7.89 -15.07 -10.64
CA ALA A 69 -7.17 -13.80 -10.55
C ALA A 69 -6.02 -13.70 -11.55
N GLU A 70 -5.21 -14.75 -11.66
CA GLU A 70 -4.08 -14.84 -12.59
C GLU A 70 -4.50 -14.76 -14.07
N GLU A 71 -5.78 -14.95 -14.41
CA GLU A 71 -6.27 -14.67 -15.76
C GLU A 71 -6.30 -13.17 -16.08
N TYR A 72 -6.48 -12.31 -15.06
CA TYR A 72 -6.67 -10.86 -15.21
C TYR A 72 -5.49 -10.01 -14.74
N VAL A 73 -4.63 -10.51 -13.85
CA VAL A 73 -3.43 -9.81 -13.36
C VAL A 73 -2.18 -10.67 -13.40
N LYS A 74 -1.01 -10.04 -13.34
CA LYS A 74 0.29 -10.68 -13.06
C LYS A 74 0.58 -10.59 -11.56
N LEU A 75 0.66 -11.73 -10.89
CA LEU A 75 0.98 -11.80 -9.46
C LEU A 75 2.48 -12.01 -9.25
N ASN A 76 3.13 -11.11 -8.50
CA ASN A 76 4.47 -11.35 -7.96
C ASN A 76 4.41 -12.20 -6.69
N GLU A 77 5.57 -12.54 -6.12
CA GLU A 77 5.64 -13.41 -4.95
C GLU A 77 4.97 -12.79 -3.71
N ILE A 78 5.08 -11.47 -3.54
CA ILE A 78 4.40 -10.73 -2.46
C ILE A 78 2.88 -10.88 -2.60
N ALA A 79 2.33 -10.64 -3.80
CA ALA A 79 0.91 -10.80 -4.07
C ALA A 79 0.45 -12.24 -3.81
N LYS A 80 1.16 -13.25 -4.33
CA LYS A 80 0.83 -14.67 -4.07
C LYS A 80 0.80 -14.99 -2.57
N ASN A 81 1.74 -14.45 -1.80
CA ASN A 81 1.78 -14.62 -0.35
C ASN A 81 0.56 -13.95 0.33
N LEU A 82 0.17 -12.76 -0.12
CA LEU A 82 -1.04 -12.08 0.38
C LEU A 82 -2.31 -12.88 0.05
N TYR A 83 -2.42 -13.43 -1.16
CA TYR A 83 -3.55 -14.28 -1.55
C TYR A 83 -3.64 -15.51 -0.64
N LYS A 84 -2.51 -16.19 -0.40
CA LYS A 84 -2.48 -17.40 0.43
C LYS A 84 -2.89 -17.16 1.88
N ASN A 85 -2.50 -16.03 2.48
CA ASN A 85 -2.68 -15.80 3.91
C ASN A 85 -3.91 -14.96 4.28
N PHE A 86 -4.39 -14.12 3.36
CA PHE A 86 -5.44 -13.12 3.65
C PHE A 86 -6.66 -13.21 2.73
N LEU A 87 -6.64 -14.09 1.72
CA LEU A 87 -7.78 -14.33 0.84
C LEU A 87 -8.23 -15.80 0.90
N PRO A 88 -9.54 -16.09 0.89
CA PRO A 88 -10.68 -15.17 0.89
C PRO A 88 -10.73 -14.27 2.12
N GLY A 89 -11.15 -13.01 1.95
CA GLY A 89 -11.21 -12.07 3.08
C GLY A 89 -11.32 -10.60 2.70
N PRO A 90 -11.28 -9.71 3.72
CA PRO A 90 -11.41 -8.27 3.55
C PRO A 90 -10.08 -7.62 3.10
N LEU A 91 -9.42 -8.20 2.10
CA LEU A 91 -8.23 -7.66 1.44
C LEU A 91 -8.47 -7.44 -0.06
N THR A 92 -7.86 -6.41 -0.62
CA THR A 92 -7.81 -6.16 -2.06
C THR A 92 -6.36 -5.95 -2.45
N VAL A 93 -5.87 -6.80 -3.36
CA VAL A 93 -4.48 -6.79 -3.82
C VAL A 93 -4.45 -6.17 -5.22
N VAL A 94 -3.76 -5.06 -5.37
CA VAL A 94 -3.53 -4.37 -6.64
C VAL A 94 -2.27 -4.90 -7.27
N SER A 95 -2.39 -5.35 -8.52
CA SER A 95 -1.29 -5.91 -9.30
C SER A 95 -1.37 -5.42 -10.74
N GLN A 96 -0.34 -5.70 -11.56
CA GLN A 96 -0.35 -5.30 -12.96
C GLN A 96 -1.46 -6.03 -13.70
N GLY A 97 -2.37 -5.28 -14.32
CA GLY A 97 -3.46 -5.81 -15.14
C GLY A 97 -2.96 -6.47 -16.42
N LYS A 98 -3.77 -7.38 -16.96
CA LYS A 98 -3.58 -8.01 -18.27
C LYS A 98 -4.51 -7.41 -19.34
N HIS A 99 -5.20 -6.31 -19.02
CA HIS A 99 -6.10 -5.59 -19.93
C HIS A 99 -7.23 -6.48 -20.48
N ARG A 100 -7.78 -7.36 -19.62
CA ARG A 100 -8.86 -8.31 -19.97
C ARG A 100 -10.23 -7.92 -19.40
N VAL A 101 -10.28 -6.82 -18.65
CA VAL A 101 -11.52 -6.22 -18.15
C VAL A 101 -11.92 -5.02 -19.03
N ALA A 102 -13.15 -4.56 -18.92
CA ALA A 102 -13.63 -3.43 -19.69
C ALA A 102 -12.90 -2.12 -19.30
N ILE A 103 -12.84 -1.19 -20.25
CA ILE A 103 -12.25 0.14 -20.06
C ILE A 103 -12.90 0.84 -18.86
N GLY A 104 -12.08 1.44 -18.00
CA GLY A 104 -12.49 2.13 -16.77
C GLY A 104 -12.55 1.23 -15.53
N VAL A 105 -12.33 -0.09 -15.66
CA VAL A 105 -12.14 -0.98 -14.51
C VAL A 105 -10.71 -0.88 -13.97
N GLU A 106 -9.71 -1.05 -14.83
CA GLU A 106 -8.30 -0.84 -14.48
C GLU A 106 -7.99 0.65 -14.28
N SER A 107 -6.89 0.93 -13.58
CA SER A 107 -6.37 2.29 -13.43
C SER A 107 -5.76 2.80 -14.73
N GLU A 108 -5.49 4.10 -14.80
CA GLU A 108 -4.79 4.72 -15.94
C GLU A 108 -3.37 4.17 -16.11
N THR A 109 -2.75 3.65 -15.03
CA THR A 109 -1.44 2.98 -15.06
C THR A 109 -1.54 1.49 -15.40
N GLY A 110 -2.73 0.98 -15.72
CA GLY A 110 -2.94 -0.42 -16.12
C GLY A 110 -2.91 -1.40 -14.94
N THR A 111 -3.18 -0.93 -13.72
CA THR A 111 -3.22 -1.77 -12.51
C THR A 111 -4.65 -2.14 -12.16
N LEU A 112 -4.84 -3.33 -11.56
CA LEU A 112 -6.15 -3.86 -11.21
C LEU A 112 -6.15 -4.40 -9.78
N GLY A 113 -7.11 -3.94 -8.98
CA GLY A 113 -7.36 -4.45 -7.64
C GLY A 113 -8.25 -5.69 -7.67
N ILE A 114 -7.76 -6.82 -7.17
CA ILE A 114 -8.53 -8.06 -7.06
C ILE A 114 -8.83 -8.38 -5.61
N ARG A 115 -10.03 -8.89 -5.37
CA ARG A 115 -10.51 -9.42 -4.10
C ARG A 115 -11.11 -10.82 -4.30
N ILE A 116 -10.94 -11.69 -3.32
CA ILE A 116 -11.72 -12.92 -3.17
C ILE A 116 -12.57 -12.72 -1.90
N PRO A 117 -13.84 -12.31 -2.03
CA PRO A 117 -14.67 -11.99 -0.85
C PRO A 117 -14.91 -13.24 0.00
N ASP A 118 -14.77 -13.14 1.32
CA ASP A 118 -15.14 -14.23 2.23
C ASP A 118 -16.66 -14.20 2.49
N TYR A 119 -17.42 -14.42 1.42
CA TYR A 119 -18.87 -14.43 1.47
C TYR A 119 -19.42 -15.41 0.44
N THR A 120 -19.88 -16.58 0.92
CA THR A 120 -20.27 -17.73 0.08
C THR A 120 -21.26 -17.36 -1.01
N PHE A 121 -22.23 -16.50 -0.71
CA PHE A 121 -23.21 -16.03 -1.71
C PHE A 121 -22.55 -15.33 -2.91
N VAL A 122 -21.56 -14.46 -2.67
CA VAL A 122 -20.83 -13.78 -3.76
C VAL A 122 -19.96 -14.78 -4.52
N LEU A 123 -19.24 -15.66 -3.81
CA LEU A 123 -18.37 -16.66 -4.44
C LEU A 123 -19.18 -17.63 -5.32
N ASP A 124 -20.35 -18.07 -4.88
CA ASP A 124 -21.24 -18.94 -5.68
C ASP A 124 -21.75 -18.25 -6.95
N ILE A 125 -22.06 -16.94 -6.87
CA ILE A 125 -22.45 -16.15 -8.04
C ILE A 125 -21.28 -16.05 -9.01
N VAL A 126 -20.07 -15.70 -8.54
CA VAL A 126 -18.88 -15.59 -9.40
C VAL A 126 -18.55 -16.94 -10.03
N LYS A 127 -18.64 -18.03 -9.27
CA LYS A 127 -18.44 -19.40 -9.75
C LYS A 127 -19.42 -19.77 -10.86
N LYS A 128 -20.72 -19.51 -10.67
CA LYS A 128 -21.76 -19.79 -11.67
C LYS A 128 -21.66 -18.88 -12.88
N PHE A 129 -21.30 -17.61 -12.68
CA PHE A 129 -21.17 -16.63 -13.76
C PHE A 129 -19.91 -16.87 -14.61
N GLY A 130 -18.83 -17.38 -14.01
CA GLY A 130 -17.60 -17.74 -14.71
C GLY A 130 -16.73 -16.55 -15.13
N LYS A 131 -17.06 -15.33 -14.66
CA LYS A 131 -16.35 -14.08 -14.98
C LYS A 131 -16.18 -13.20 -13.74
N PRO A 132 -15.18 -12.30 -13.71
CA PRO A 132 -15.02 -11.34 -12.63
C PRO A 132 -16.18 -10.36 -12.64
N ILE A 133 -16.62 -9.98 -11.44
CA ILE A 133 -17.59 -8.91 -11.24
C ILE A 133 -16.92 -7.75 -10.50
N THR A 134 -17.35 -6.52 -10.74
CA THR A 134 -16.83 -5.38 -9.96
C THR A 134 -17.18 -5.51 -8.48
N ALA A 135 -16.32 -5.02 -7.60
CA ALA A 135 -16.45 -5.16 -6.14
C ALA A 135 -16.24 -3.80 -5.46
N THR A 136 -17.23 -2.93 -5.53
CA THR A 136 -17.17 -1.57 -4.97
C THR A 136 -18.39 -1.31 -4.08
N SER A 137 -18.23 -0.54 -3.00
CA SER A 137 -19.32 -0.24 -2.05
C SER A 137 -20.52 0.42 -2.73
N ALA A 138 -21.75 0.04 -2.38
CA ALA A 138 -22.95 0.49 -3.08
C ALA A 138 -23.29 1.97 -2.91
N ASN A 139 -22.61 2.72 -2.03
CA ASN A 139 -22.81 4.16 -1.88
C ASN A 139 -22.35 4.93 -3.13
N ALA A 140 -23.15 5.89 -3.58
CA ALA A 140 -22.72 6.90 -4.56
C ALA A 140 -21.93 8.01 -3.84
N ASN A 141 -20.89 8.55 -4.50
CA ASN A 141 -20.13 9.73 -4.06
C ASN A 141 -19.63 9.71 -2.60
N CYS A 142 -19.10 8.58 -2.11
CA CYS A 142 -18.49 8.49 -0.76
C CYS A 142 -19.43 8.91 0.40
N LYS A 143 -20.75 8.82 0.21
CA LYS A 143 -21.75 9.02 1.27
C LYS A 143 -21.67 7.93 2.35
N LYS A 144 -22.62 7.96 3.29
CA LYS A 144 -22.78 6.99 4.38
C LYS A 144 -22.51 5.55 3.91
N ARG A 145 -21.74 4.80 4.71
CA ARG A 145 -21.42 3.40 4.43
C ARG A 145 -22.71 2.56 4.35
N PRO A 146 -22.88 1.73 3.31
CA PRO A 146 -24.15 1.07 3.06
C PRO A 146 -24.25 -0.23 3.86
N TYR A 147 -24.78 -0.15 5.09
CA TYR A 147 -25.02 -1.33 5.95
C TYR A 147 -26.45 -1.85 5.85
N LYS A 148 -27.38 -1.05 5.33
CA LYS A 148 -28.76 -1.44 5.02
C LYS A 148 -29.25 -0.77 3.73
N ILE A 149 -30.33 -1.28 3.15
CA ILE A 149 -30.85 -0.77 1.86
C ILE A 149 -31.24 0.70 1.92
N SER A 150 -31.77 1.20 3.04
CA SER A 150 -32.10 2.62 3.19
C SER A 150 -30.86 3.54 3.17
N ASP A 151 -29.71 3.10 3.69
CA ASP A 151 -28.45 3.87 3.59
C ASP A 151 -28.05 4.11 2.12
N ILE A 152 -28.49 3.25 1.21
CA ILE A 152 -28.29 3.37 -0.23
C ILE A 152 -29.39 4.24 -0.84
N LEU A 153 -30.66 3.78 -0.78
CA LEU A 153 -31.76 4.36 -1.54
C LEU A 153 -32.09 5.81 -1.15
N ASP A 154 -31.99 6.16 0.14
CA ASP A 154 -32.30 7.51 0.63
C ASP A 154 -31.28 8.54 0.10
N ASN A 155 -30.13 8.07 -0.37
CA ASN A 155 -29.01 8.90 -0.81
C ASN A 155 -28.84 8.98 -2.33
N LEU A 156 -29.75 8.36 -3.10
CA LEU A 156 -29.70 8.30 -4.56
C LEU A 156 -30.78 9.17 -5.21
N SER A 157 -30.45 9.76 -6.35
CA SER A 157 -31.45 10.37 -7.25
C SER A 157 -32.30 9.30 -7.94
N GLU A 158 -33.49 9.66 -8.42
CA GLU A 158 -34.35 8.74 -9.20
C GLU A 158 -33.63 8.16 -10.43
N ARG A 159 -32.79 8.97 -11.09
CA ARG A 159 -31.95 8.53 -12.20
C ARG A 159 -30.93 7.47 -11.79
N GLN A 160 -30.38 7.54 -10.58
CA GLN A 160 -29.46 6.51 -10.08
C GLN A 160 -30.21 5.25 -9.66
N LYS A 161 -31.39 5.39 -9.03
CA LYS A 161 -32.25 4.25 -8.67
C LYS A 161 -32.69 3.46 -9.91
N SER A 162 -32.98 4.14 -11.03
CA SER A 162 -33.37 3.48 -12.27
C SER A 162 -32.25 2.66 -12.93
N LEU A 163 -30.99 2.88 -12.54
CA LEU A 163 -29.85 2.08 -13.02
C LEU A 163 -29.68 0.76 -12.26
N ILE A 164 -30.37 0.58 -11.14
CA ILE A 164 -30.30 -0.65 -10.34
C ILE A 164 -31.30 -1.66 -10.89
N ASP A 165 -30.80 -2.80 -11.34
CA ASP A 165 -31.62 -3.87 -11.89
C ASP A 165 -32.13 -4.79 -10.76
N LEU A 166 -31.26 -5.15 -9.81
CA LEU A 166 -31.58 -6.04 -8.69
C LEU A 166 -30.92 -5.59 -7.38
N ILE A 167 -31.65 -5.69 -6.28
CA ILE A 167 -31.14 -5.56 -4.91
C ILE A 167 -31.42 -6.87 -4.18
N VAL A 168 -30.36 -7.49 -3.65
CA VAL A 168 -30.46 -8.62 -2.72
C VAL A 168 -30.41 -8.06 -1.31
N ASP A 169 -31.53 -8.13 -0.58
CA ASP A 169 -31.66 -7.55 0.76
C ASP A 169 -31.46 -8.61 1.86
N ALA A 170 -30.37 -8.46 2.61
CA ALA A 170 -30.01 -9.25 3.78
C ALA A 170 -30.30 -8.52 5.12
N GLY A 171 -31.02 -7.40 5.10
CA GLY A 171 -31.26 -6.56 6.27
C GLY A 171 -30.07 -5.66 6.60
N GLU A 172 -29.86 -5.41 7.90
CA GLU A 172 -28.74 -4.63 8.41
C GLU A 172 -27.50 -5.53 8.60
N LEU A 173 -26.42 -5.19 7.91
CA LEU A 173 -25.14 -5.88 7.99
C LEU A 173 -24.34 -5.44 9.23
N PRO A 174 -23.44 -6.29 9.75
CA PRO A 174 -22.49 -5.89 10.79
C PRO A 174 -21.66 -4.68 10.37
N ARG A 175 -21.37 -3.79 11.33
CA ARG A 175 -20.59 -2.57 11.08
C ARG A 175 -19.08 -2.83 11.01
N ASN A 176 -18.67 -3.57 9.99
CA ASN A 176 -17.28 -3.84 9.72
C ASN A 176 -16.61 -2.67 8.96
N GLU A 177 -15.32 -2.46 9.20
CA GLU A 177 -14.50 -1.59 8.36
C GLU A 177 -14.44 -2.14 6.92
N PRO A 178 -14.21 -1.29 5.89
CA PRO A 178 -14.01 -1.76 4.52
C PRO A 178 -12.72 -2.58 4.39
N SER A 179 -12.55 -3.24 3.24
CA SER A 179 -11.33 -4.01 2.95
C SER A 179 -10.07 -3.15 2.95
N THR A 180 -8.96 -3.72 3.40
CA THR A 180 -7.63 -3.11 3.19
C THR A 180 -7.28 -3.21 1.72
N VAL A 181 -6.70 -2.16 1.14
CA VAL A 181 -6.24 -2.14 -0.26
C VAL A 181 -4.72 -1.98 -0.25
N ILE A 182 -4.04 -2.92 -0.90
CA ILE A 182 -2.59 -3.01 -0.96
C ILE A 182 -2.16 -3.00 -2.41
N ASP A 183 -1.20 -2.16 -2.75
CA ASP A 183 -0.48 -2.20 -4.00
C ASP A 183 0.78 -3.04 -3.87
N THR A 184 0.92 -4.02 -4.77
CA THR A 184 2.09 -4.88 -4.90
C THR A 184 2.74 -4.77 -6.28
N THR A 185 2.44 -3.71 -7.03
CA THR A 185 3.01 -3.50 -8.38
C THR A 185 4.48 -3.13 -8.35
N LEU A 186 4.92 -2.49 -7.26
CA LEU A 186 6.32 -2.24 -6.95
C LEU A 186 6.85 -3.32 -5.99
N ASP A 187 8.18 -3.37 -5.84
CA ASP A 187 8.84 -4.34 -4.95
C ASP A 187 8.49 -4.11 -3.46
N ASP A 188 7.91 -2.95 -3.13
CA ASP A 188 7.35 -2.63 -1.82
C ASP A 188 5.82 -2.72 -1.80
N VAL A 189 5.30 -3.15 -0.65
CA VAL A 189 3.87 -3.15 -0.33
C VAL A 189 3.44 -1.71 0.02
N ALA A 190 2.64 -1.07 -0.83
CA ALA A 190 2.03 0.22 -0.49
C ALA A 190 0.58 0.04 -0.02
N ILE A 191 0.26 0.46 1.21
CA ILE A 191 -1.11 0.41 1.73
C ILE A 191 -1.89 1.62 1.19
N LEU A 192 -2.65 1.42 0.10
CA LEU A 192 -3.47 2.48 -0.51
C LEU A 192 -4.71 2.84 0.33
N ARG A 193 -5.21 1.88 1.11
CA ARG A 193 -6.30 2.11 2.06
C ARG A 193 -6.20 1.13 3.22
N GLN A 194 -6.11 1.66 4.43
CA GLN A 194 -6.17 0.85 5.63
C GLN A 194 -7.61 0.44 5.95
N GLY A 195 -7.87 -0.87 6.01
CA GLY A 195 -9.15 -1.47 6.39
C GLY A 195 -9.03 -2.42 7.58
N VAL A 196 -9.87 -3.46 7.60
CA VAL A 196 -9.91 -4.52 8.63
C VAL A 196 -8.55 -5.19 8.82
N VAL A 197 -7.86 -5.53 7.73
CA VAL A 197 -6.55 -6.18 7.80
C VAL A 197 -5.49 -5.12 8.10
N LYS A 198 -5.05 -5.06 9.36
CA LYS A 198 -3.86 -4.29 9.76
C LYS A 198 -2.63 -5.11 9.41
N LEU A 199 -1.98 -4.79 8.29
CA LEU A 199 -0.63 -5.30 8.06
C LEU A 199 0.32 -4.34 8.75
N ASN A 200 1.08 -4.85 9.72
CA ASN A 200 2.26 -4.15 10.18
C ASN A 200 3.29 -4.29 9.05
N SER A 201 3.50 -3.20 8.32
CA SER A 201 4.48 -3.09 7.24
C SER A 201 5.90 -2.95 7.81
N GLU A 202 6.26 -3.63 8.89
CA GLU A 202 7.66 -3.62 9.30
C GLU A 202 8.43 -4.43 8.27
N ASN A 203 8.92 -3.76 7.23
CA ASN A 203 9.87 -4.35 6.30
C ASN A 203 11.00 -4.92 7.16
N PHE A 204 11.32 -6.20 7.02
CA PHE A 204 12.22 -6.90 7.94
C PHE A 204 13.26 -7.71 7.18
N ILE A 205 14.51 -7.64 7.61
CA ILE A 205 15.58 -8.53 7.18
C ILE A 205 16.41 -8.98 8.39
N LEU A 206 16.76 -10.27 8.39
CA LEU A 206 17.74 -10.82 9.31
C LEU A 206 19.12 -10.74 8.66
N SER A 207 19.97 -9.85 9.17
CA SER A 207 21.38 -9.80 8.82
C SER A 207 22.17 -10.75 9.71
N MET A 208 23.06 -11.55 9.13
CA MET A 208 23.90 -12.50 9.86
C MET A 208 25.38 -12.06 9.91
N SER A 209 25.70 -10.89 9.37
CA SER A 209 27.06 -10.37 9.33
C SER A 209 27.10 -8.85 9.10
N SER A 210 28.26 -8.24 9.38
CA SER A 210 28.51 -6.85 9.01
C SER A 210 28.40 -6.63 7.50
N GLU A 211 28.78 -7.61 6.69
CA GLU A 211 28.66 -7.55 5.22
C GLU A 211 27.19 -7.59 4.77
N ASN A 212 26.34 -8.43 5.38
CA ASN A 212 24.90 -8.43 5.09
C ASN A 212 24.26 -7.08 5.42
N THR A 213 24.66 -6.48 6.55
CA THR A 213 24.19 -5.14 6.95
C THR A 213 24.60 -4.08 5.94
N GLN A 214 25.83 -4.14 5.42
CA GLN A 214 26.31 -3.23 4.38
C GLN A 214 25.60 -3.44 3.03
N ASN A 215 25.32 -4.69 2.65
CA ASN A 215 24.58 -5.01 1.44
C ASN A 215 23.14 -4.49 1.50
N PHE A 216 22.49 -4.62 2.66
CA PHE A 216 21.17 -4.03 2.88
C PHE A 216 21.19 -2.50 2.76
N ALA A 217 22.21 -1.83 3.31
CA ALA A 217 22.37 -0.39 3.13
C ALA A 217 22.55 0.00 1.65
N LYS A 218 23.29 -0.82 0.88
CA LYS A 218 23.42 -0.66 -0.57
C LYS A 218 22.08 -0.82 -1.28
N GLU A 219 21.28 -1.83 -0.94
CA GLU A 219 19.96 -2.05 -1.54
C GLU A 219 19.02 -0.87 -1.29
N LEU A 220 18.98 -0.35 -0.05
CA LEU A 220 18.21 0.85 0.25
C LEU A 220 18.74 2.08 -0.50
N TRP A 221 20.05 2.25 -0.63
CA TRP A 221 20.63 3.33 -1.43
C TRP A 221 20.19 3.25 -2.89
N GLN A 222 20.37 2.10 -3.55
CA GLN A 222 20.02 1.91 -4.96
C GLN A 222 18.55 2.18 -5.26
N LYS A 223 17.69 1.94 -4.27
CA LYS A 223 16.27 2.21 -4.38
C LYS A 223 15.93 3.71 -4.36
N TYR A 224 16.64 4.52 -3.58
CA TYR A 224 16.34 5.94 -3.43
C TYR A 224 17.28 6.87 -4.21
N GLU A 225 18.38 6.36 -4.77
CA GLU A 225 19.37 7.17 -5.47
C GLU A 225 18.79 7.95 -6.67
N ILE A 226 17.73 7.43 -7.29
CA ILE A 226 16.91 8.10 -8.31
C ILE A 226 16.42 9.50 -7.88
N HIS A 227 16.26 9.75 -6.59
CA HIS A 227 15.78 11.03 -6.06
C HIS A 227 16.88 12.05 -5.78
N THR A 228 18.15 11.67 -5.92
CA THR A 228 19.31 12.55 -5.68
C THR A 228 19.21 13.83 -6.50
N GLY A 229 19.42 15.00 -5.87
CA GLY A 229 19.33 16.31 -6.52
C GLY A 229 17.89 16.83 -6.74
N SER A 230 16.87 15.97 -6.60
CA SER A 230 15.46 16.38 -6.59
C SER A 230 14.94 16.64 -5.18
N ARG A 231 15.31 15.80 -4.22
CA ARG A 231 14.94 15.87 -2.79
C ARG A 231 16.11 15.46 -1.90
N ALA A 232 16.09 15.91 -0.66
CA ALA A 232 16.97 15.35 0.38
C ALA A 232 16.57 13.90 0.69
N ILE A 233 17.56 13.08 1.06
CA ILE A 233 17.34 11.69 1.47
C ILE A 233 17.98 11.52 2.85
N VAL A 234 17.18 11.13 3.83
CA VAL A 234 17.61 10.97 5.23
C VAL A 234 17.47 9.52 5.64
N PHE A 235 18.60 8.85 5.88
CA PHE A 235 18.65 7.54 6.52
C PHE A 235 18.74 7.75 8.05
N ALA A 236 17.58 7.66 8.71
CA ALA A 236 17.44 7.84 10.14
C ALA A 236 17.64 6.48 10.86
N LEU A 237 18.82 6.28 11.45
CA LEU A 237 19.25 5.01 12.03
C LEU A 237 18.98 4.97 13.54
N ASP A 238 18.12 4.04 13.95
CA ASP A 238 17.78 3.75 15.34
C ASP A 238 18.30 2.36 15.75
N GLY A 239 18.70 2.20 17.01
CA GLY A 239 19.13 0.93 17.57
C GLY A 239 20.09 1.09 18.74
N PRO A 240 20.30 0.04 19.57
CA PRO A 240 21.22 0.10 20.69
C PRO A 240 22.69 0.31 20.27
N MET A 241 23.54 0.61 21.25
CA MET A 241 24.99 0.74 21.04
C MET A 241 25.54 -0.59 20.50
N GLY A 242 26.39 -0.56 19.47
CA GLY A 242 26.94 -1.80 18.88
C GLY A 242 25.97 -2.59 17.99
N ALA A 243 24.75 -2.09 17.76
CA ALA A 243 23.78 -2.73 16.87
C ALA A 243 24.22 -2.72 15.39
N GLY A 244 25.11 -1.81 14.99
CA GLY A 244 25.62 -1.76 13.61
C GLY A 244 25.14 -0.56 12.80
N LYS A 245 24.71 0.53 13.44
CA LYS A 245 24.36 1.80 12.78
C LYS A 245 25.51 2.33 11.91
N THR A 246 26.72 2.48 12.46
CA THR A 246 27.91 2.85 11.68
C THR A 246 28.27 1.80 10.61
N VAL A 247 27.96 0.52 10.83
CA VAL A 247 28.16 -0.53 9.81
C VAL A 247 27.21 -0.33 8.63
N PHE A 248 25.96 0.04 8.89
CA PHE A 248 25.01 0.45 7.86
C PHE A 248 25.54 1.67 7.09
N THR A 249 25.99 2.73 7.78
CA THR A 249 26.55 3.93 7.14
C THR A 249 27.77 3.62 6.27
N LYS A 250 28.64 2.70 6.70
CA LYS A 250 29.75 2.19 5.87
C LYS A 250 29.26 1.57 4.56
N GLY A 251 28.20 0.77 4.62
CA GLY A 251 27.61 0.15 3.43
C GLY A 251 26.99 1.18 2.48
N LEU A 252 26.26 2.15 3.03
CA LEU A 252 25.72 3.29 2.29
C LEU A 252 26.83 4.08 1.59
N ALA A 253 27.88 4.47 2.32
CA ALA A 253 28.99 5.23 1.76
C ALA A 253 29.71 4.46 0.64
N LYS A 254 29.96 3.17 0.84
CA LYS A 254 30.53 2.29 -0.19
C LYS A 254 29.65 2.21 -1.44
N ALA A 255 28.33 2.11 -1.28
CA ALA A 255 27.38 2.10 -2.39
C ALA A 255 27.37 3.42 -3.17
N MET A 256 27.57 4.54 -2.47
CA MET A 256 27.72 5.87 -3.06
C MET A 256 29.11 6.11 -3.71
N GLY A 257 30.02 5.13 -3.67
CA GLY A 257 31.36 5.25 -4.25
C GLY A 257 32.36 6.05 -3.41
N ILE A 258 32.07 6.27 -2.12
CA ILE A 258 32.98 6.94 -1.17
C ILE A 258 34.11 5.98 -0.82
N LYS A 259 35.36 6.44 -0.93
CA LYS A 259 36.58 5.66 -0.63
C LYS A 259 37.16 5.95 0.74
N GLU A 260 36.73 7.03 1.37
CA GLU A 260 37.17 7.43 2.71
C GLU A 260 36.69 6.42 3.76
N GLU A 261 37.47 6.25 4.82
CA GLU A 261 37.06 5.41 5.94
C GLU A 261 35.98 6.10 6.75
N ILE A 262 34.81 5.48 6.85
CA ILE A 262 33.70 6.00 7.65
C ILE A 262 33.89 5.61 9.10
N THR A 263 33.93 6.62 9.97
CA THR A 263 33.90 6.47 11.43
C THR A 263 32.71 7.26 11.98
N SER A 264 32.17 6.83 13.13
CA SER A 264 31.06 7.56 13.74
C SER A 264 31.56 8.91 14.26
N PRO A 265 30.96 10.05 13.87
CA PRO A 265 31.36 11.37 14.34
C PRO A 265 30.83 11.65 15.75
N THR A 266 31.02 10.73 16.70
CA THR A 266 30.44 10.84 18.05
C THR A 266 30.92 12.07 18.82
N TYR A 267 32.11 12.60 18.52
CA TYR A 267 32.65 13.82 19.14
C TYR A 267 32.36 15.08 18.33
N ASP A 268 32.48 14.99 17.01
CA ASP A 268 32.33 16.12 16.09
C ASP A 268 30.87 16.38 15.68
N LEU A 269 29.95 15.48 16.09
CA LEU A 269 28.52 15.44 15.78
C LEU A 269 28.18 15.22 14.30
N GLU A 270 29.02 15.69 13.38
CA GLU A 270 28.82 15.64 11.94
C GLU A 270 30.13 15.51 11.16
N HIS A 271 30.20 14.59 10.20
CA HIS A 271 31.21 14.55 9.13
C HIS A 271 30.55 14.62 7.76
N SER A 272 31.29 15.12 6.75
CA SER A 272 30.86 15.13 5.35
C SER A 272 31.88 14.40 4.49
N TYR A 273 31.40 13.51 3.61
CA TYR A 273 32.24 12.65 2.76
C TYR A 273 31.87 12.82 1.28
N ASN A 274 32.87 12.86 0.39
CA ASN A 274 32.65 13.13 -1.03
C ASN A 274 32.50 11.85 -1.87
N THR A 275 31.56 11.84 -2.82
CA THR A 275 31.45 10.75 -3.80
C THR A 275 32.38 10.95 -4.99
N LEU A 276 32.72 9.88 -5.74
CA LEU A 276 33.53 9.98 -6.94
C LEU A 276 32.72 9.64 -8.20
N PRO A 277 32.67 10.52 -9.23
CA PRO A 277 33.19 11.90 -9.24
C PRO A 277 32.36 12.80 -8.29
N ASN A 278 32.98 13.84 -7.69
CA ASN A 278 32.44 14.75 -6.64
C ASN A 278 31.09 15.43 -7.00
N THR A 279 30.04 14.63 -7.13
CA THR A 279 28.74 15.04 -7.65
C THR A 279 27.78 15.33 -6.51
N TYR A 280 27.95 14.64 -5.39
CA TYR A 280 27.21 14.85 -4.15
C TYR A 280 28.05 14.39 -2.95
N TYR A 281 27.59 14.70 -1.74
CA TYR A 281 28.27 14.35 -0.49
C TYR A 281 27.31 13.61 0.45
N LEU A 282 27.86 12.69 1.25
CA LEU A 282 27.16 12.06 2.37
C LEU A 282 27.45 12.87 3.63
N ILE A 283 26.42 13.42 4.25
CA ILE A 283 26.51 13.96 5.60
C ILE A 283 26.22 12.83 6.58
N HIS A 284 27.15 12.54 7.48
CA HIS A 284 26.98 11.58 8.56
C HIS A 284 26.87 12.34 9.87
N ILE A 285 25.78 12.16 10.60
CA ILE A 285 25.50 12.78 11.90
C ILE A 285 25.41 11.69 12.97
N ASP A 286 25.92 11.97 14.16
CA ASP A 286 25.76 11.12 15.35
C ASP A 286 25.06 11.92 16.46
N ALA A 287 23.80 11.58 16.74
CA ALA A 287 22.98 12.26 17.73
C ALA A 287 23.12 11.68 19.16
N TRP A 288 24.07 10.77 19.41
CA TRP A 288 24.26 10.12 20.72
C TRP A 288 24.44 11.12 21.88
N ARG A 289 25.06 12.28 21.61
CA ARG A 289 25.34 13.30 22.62
C ARG A 289 24.30 14.41 22.68
N MET A 290 23.34 14.42 21.76
CA MET A 290 22.30 15.43 21.76
C MET A 290 21.31 15.13 22.89
N GLU A 291 21.02 16.15 23.71
CA GLU A 291 20.08 16.06 24.82
C GLU A 291 18.64 16.25 24.34
N ASN A 292 18.46 16.99 23.24
CA ASN A 292 17.15 17.26 22.67
C ASN A 292 17.21 17.54 21.16
N SER A 293 16.04 17.49 20.51
CA SER A 293 15.89 17.65 19.06
C SER A 293 16.27 19.03 18.51
N LYS A 294 16.38 20.08 19.35
CA LYS A 294 16.80 21.42 18.89
C LYS A 294 18.30 21.48 18.58
N GLU A 295 19.12 20.60 19.14
CA GLU A 295 20.55 20.58 18.82
C GLU A 295 20.81 20.22 17.36
N LEU A 296 19.92 19.43 16.74
CA LEU A 296 19.95 19.16 15.31
C LEU A 296 19.74 20.44 14.47
N GLN A 297 18.99 21.42 14.99
CA GLN A 297 18.87 22.74 14.36
C GLN A 297 20.19 23.51 14.42
N GLY A 298 20.97 23.35 15.50
CA GLY A 298 22.26 23.99 15.71
C GLY A 298 23.31 23.62 14.66
N ILE A 299 23.19 22.45 14.03
CA ILE A 299 24.03 22.02 12.90
C ILE A 299 23.41 22.36 11.54
N ASN A 300 22.47 23.31 11.47
CA ASN A 300 21.82 23.76 10.25
C ASN A 300 21.12 22.64 9.45
N PHE A 301 20.44 21.70 10.14
CA PHE A 301 19.76 20.58 9.50
C PHE A 301 18.73 21.02 8.43
N ALA A 302 17.94 22.07 8.70
CA ALA A 302 17.00 22.64 7.73
C ALA A 302 17.66 23.02 6.39
N LYS A 303 18.88 23.57 6.46
CA LYS A 303 19.65 23.93 5.27
C LYS A 303 20.07 22.69 4.50
N LYS A 304 20.52 21.64 5.17
CA LYS A 304 20.91 20.36 4.53
C LYS A 304 19.72 19.71 3.80
N ILE A 305 18.52 19.82 4.35
CA ILE A 305 17.28 19.40 3.66
C ILE A 305 17.04 20.25 2.40
N THR A 306 17.14 21.57 2.53
CA THR A 306 16.94 22.52 1.41
C THR A 306 18.00 22.33 0.31
N ASP A 307 19.24 22.02 0.69
CA ASP A 307 20.37 21.72 -0.20
C ASP A 307 20.26 20.32 -0.82
N LYS A 308 19.18 19.58 -0.51
CA LYS A 308 18.87 18.24 -1.04
C LYS A 308 19.98 17.23 -0.77
N SER A 309 20.62 17.36 0.40
CA SER A 309 21.74 16.50 0.78
C SER A 309 21.29 15.06 1.05
N ILE A 310 22.25 14.14 1.01
CA ILE A 310 22.10 12.76 1.45
C ILE A 310 22.66 12.67 2.87
N ILE A 311 21.86 12.22 3.81
CA ILE A 311 22.15 12.32 5.24
C ILE A 311 21.96 10.95 5.89
N ALA A 312 22.93 10.50 6.67
CA ALA A 312 22.80 9.37 7.57
C ALA A 312 22.89 9.87 9.02
N ILE A 313 21.87 9.61 9.83
CA ILE A 313 21.80 10.07 11.22
C ILE A 313 21.77 8.87 12.13
N GLU A 314 22.81 8.67 12.93
CA GLU A 314 22.82 7.67 14.01
C GLU A 314 22.11 8.21 15.25
N TRP A 315 21.43 7.32 15.98
CA TRP A 315 20.62 7.68 17.16
C TRP A 315 19.51 8.68 16.82
N ALA A 316 18.89 8.46 15.66
CA ALA A 316 17.87 9.35 15.13
C ALA A 316 16.60 9.43 16.01
N ASP A 317 16.39 8.46 16.90
CA ASP A 317 15.31 8.45 17.89
C ASP A 317 15.38 9.69 18.81
N ARG A 318 16.58 10.10 19.21
CA ARG A 318 16.83 11.26 20.10
C ARG A 318 16.44 12.60 19.49
N VAL A 319 16.42 12.68 18.16
CA VAL A 319 16.13 13.90 17.40
C VAL A 319 14.94 13.72 16.46
N SER A 320 14.12 12.70 16.73
CA SER A 320 13.04 12.26 15.84
C SER A 320 11.98 13.34 15.59
N ASP A 321 11.63 14.12 16.61
CA ASP A 321 10.69 15.24 16.48
C ASP A 321 11.16 16.30 15.47
N GLU A 322 12.47 16.54 15.36
CA GLU A 322 13.00 17.50 14.40
C GLU A 322 13.07 16.88 12.99
N ILE A 323 13.52 15.63 12.87
CA ILE A 323 13.56 14.91 11.59
C ILE A 323 12.17 14.86 10.95
N ARG A 324 11.13 14.52 11.73
CA ARG A 324 9.75 14.34 11.24
C ARG A 324 9.11 15.61 10.70
N LYS A 325 9.61 16.80 11.03
CA LYS A 325 9.09 18.07 10.48
C LYS A 325 9.31 18.19 8.97
N TYR A 326 10.27 17.45 8.42
CA TYR A 326 10.67 17.54 7.02
C TYR A 326 10.14 16.36 6.17
N SER A 327 9.14 15.60 6.64
CA SER A 327 8.59 14.46 5.89
C SER A 327 7.96 14.84 4.55
N GLU A 328 7.51 16.08 4.39
CA GLU A 328 6.98 16.58 3.11
C GLU A 328 8.10 17.01 2.14
N ASP A 329 9.25 17.42 2.68
CA ASP A 329 10.38 18.04 1.95
C ASP A 329 11.53 17.07 1.63
N ALA A 330 11.64 15.98 2.39
CA ALA A 330 12.69 14.97 2.27
C ALA A 330 12.09 13.56 2.21
N ILE A 331 12.86 12.61 1.66
CA ILE A 331 12.56 11.19 1.80
C ILE A 331 13.22 10.71 3.08
N ILE A 332 12.43 10.32 4.08
CA ILE A 332 12.97 9.89 5.38
C ILE A 332 12.81 8.38 5.50
N VAL A 333 13.94 7.68 5.43
CA VAL A 333 14.02 6.23 5.60
C VAL A 333 14.44 5.94 7.04
N TRP A 334 13.48 5.53 7.86
CA TRP A 334 13.74 5.07 9.22
C TRP A 334 14.25 3.65 9.17
N VAL A 335 15.45 3.40 9.68
CA VAL A 335 16.03 2.05 9.76
C VAL A 335 16.29 1.73 11.22
N LYS A 336 15.61 0.72 11.74
CA LYS A 336 15.79 0.22 13.10
C LYS A 336 16.66 -1.03 13.07
N ILE A 337 17.73 -1.05 13.84
CA ILE A 337 18.69 -2.16 13.90
C ILE A 337 18.73 -2.68 15.33
N ASN A 338 18.23 -3.90 15.54
CA ASN A 338 18.23 -4.57 16.84
C ASN A 338 19.11 -5.81 16.84
N TYR A 339 19.53 -6.26 18.02
CA TYR A 339 20.21 -7.55 18.16
C TYR A 339 19.28 -8.71 17.77
N GLY A 340 19.83 -9.68 17.04
CA GLY A 340 19.20 -10.96 16.77
C GLY A 340 19.41 -11.96 17.90
N LYS A 341 19.17 -13.25 17.64
CA LYS A 341 19.30 -14.31 18.65
C LYS A 341 20.77 -14.68 18.89
N LYS A 342 21.60 -14.58 17.87
CA LYS A 342 23.05 -14.82 17.95
C LYS A 342 23.82 -13.50 17.96
N GLU A 343 25.05 -13.55 18.45
CA GLU A 343 25.94 -12.39 18.61
C GLU A 343 26.14 -11.59 17.31
N ASN A 344 26.21 -12.28 16.17
CA ASN A 344 26.40 -11.68 14.84
C ASN A 344 25.08 -11.36 14.11
N GLU A 345 23.93 -11.74 14.67
CA GLU A 345 22.63 -11.51 14.04
C GLU A 345 22.12 -10.10 14.36
N ARG A 346 21.52 -9.45 13.36
CA ARG A 346 20.79 -8.19 13.50
C ARG A 346 19.44 -8.30 12.83
N ASN A 347 18.42 -7.84 13.54
CA ASN A 347 17.08 -7.64 13.04
C ASN A 347 16.99 -6.21 12.51
N LEU A 348 16.96 -6.04 11.20
CA LEU A 348 16.78 -4.73 10.59
C LEU A 348 15.33 -4.58 10.15
N THR A 349 14.71 -3.49 10.57
CA THR A 349 13.43 -3.06 10.01
C THR A 349 13.51 -1.67 9.41
N TRP A 350 12.67 -1.36 8.44
CA TRP A 350 12.62 -0.01 7.89
C TRP A 350 11.23 0.44 7.45
N ASP A 351 11.01 1.74 7.53
CA ASP A 351 9.81 2.42 7.06
C ASP A 351 10.19 3.73 6.36
N ILE A 352 9.29 4.23 5.51
CA ILE A 352 9.45 5.50 4.80
C ILE A 352 8.38 6.45 5.31
N VAL A 353 8.76 7.68 5.64
CA VAL A 353 7.86 8.73 6.13
C VAL A 353 8.00 9.97 5.27
#